data_AF-A0A6G9Z8K1-F1
#
_entry.id   AF-A0A6G9Z8K1-F1
#
_cell.length_a   1.000
_cell.length_b   1.000
_cell.length_c   1.000
_cell.angle_alpha   90.00
_cell.angle_beta   90.00
_cell.angle_gamma   90.00
#
_symmetry.space_group_name_H-M   'P 1'
#
loop_
_entity.id
_entity.type
_entity.pdbx_description
1 polymer ?
#
loop_
_entity_poly.entity_id
_entity_poly.type
_entity_poly.pdbx_seq_one_letter_code
_entity_poly.pdbx_strand_id
1 'polypeptide(L)'
;MRVTTPPARSESADLAAFVRDGLDAAKFFPAVIGGLTDQFRPEDVPSADDPGRTPPRDGAVASTGQPNARILDEPGAVRWQRYAVGSGDMITVRWSADAPRKVRRFNFFCTHPDWDPEQPLSRLQLRTHPADEFTCTVYGGTAPQSPAILGYHDPACRPFHTEVTACRAYWDPEAAKPFQDGGMLPATDEQFSLPLPHRTGYHALLCTCEVADTGLAFYSVIDLDFE
;
A
#
# COMPACT_ATOMS: atom_id res chain seq x y z
N MET A 1 -4.96 -4.47 9.51
CA MET A 1 -3.58 -4.86 9.13
C MET A 1 -2.79 -3.58 9.02
N ARG A 2 -1.56 -3.55 9.50
CA ARG A 2 -0.75 -2.33 9.50
C ARG A 2 0.74 -2.64 9.36
N VAL A 3 1.51 -1.68 8.89
CA VAL A 3 2.98 -1.80 8.89
C VAL A 3 3.53 -1.51 10.30
N THR A 4 4.40 -2.38 10.80
CA THR A 4 5.07 -2.24 12.10
C THR A 4 6.59 -2.09 12.00
N THR A 5 7.19 -2.35 10.82
CA THR A 5 8.63 -2.15 10.61
C THR A 5 8.93 -1.66 9.19
N PRO A 6 9.69 -0.55 9.03
CA PRO A 6 9.86 0.48 10.06
C PRO A 6 8.49 0.95 10.60
N PRO A 7 8.41 1.43 11.86
CA PRO A 7 7.12 1.85 12.41
C PRO A 7 6.42 2.85 11.51
N ALA A 8 5.16 2.57 11.18
CA ALA A 8 4.36 3.47 10.36
C ALA A 8 4.04 4.77 11.13
N ARG A 9 3.69 5.82 10.40
CA ARG A 9 3.16 7.09 10.92
C ARG A 9 2.05 6.89 11.95
N SER A 10 1.20 5.89 11.76
CA SER A 10 0.14 5.53 12.71
C SER A 10 0.65 5.04 14.05
N GLU A 11 1.83 4.41 14.10
CA GLU A 11 2.48 3.95 15.33
C GLU A 11 3.07 5.10 16.15
N SER A 12 3.51 6.18 15.48
CA SER A 12 4.07 7.37 16.14
C SER A 12 3.02 8.41 16.54
N ALA A 13 1.77 8.27 16.09
CA ALA A 13 0.73 9.30 16.22
C ALA A 13 -0.20 9.20 17.46
N ASP A 14 0.19 8.46 18.51
CA ASP A 14 -0.63 8.23 19.74
C ASP A 14 -2.09 7.85 19.46
N LEU A 15 -2.31 7.01 18.44
CA LEU A 15 -3.64 6.52 18.08
C LEU A 15 -3.97 5.24 18.85
N ALA A 16 -5.24 5.10 19.26
CA ALA A 16 -5.74 3.86 19.82
C ALA A 16 -5.50 2.68 18.86
N ALA A 17 -5.16 1.50 19.40
CA ALA A 17 -4.76 0.34 18.60
C ALA A 17 -5.78 -0.02 17.51
N PHE A 18 -7.07 -0.07 17.85
CA PHE A 18 -8.14 -0.38 16.89
C PHE A 18 -8.22 0.61 15.72
N VAL A 19 -7.78 1.87 15.90
CA VAL A 19 -7.70 2.87 14.83
C VAL A 19 -6.54 2.53 13.91
N ARG A 20 -5.36 2.25 14.47
CA ARG A 20 -4.16 1.85 13.71
C ARG A 20 -4.39 0.58 12.89
N ASP A 21 -5.16 -0.36 13.43
CA ASP A 21 -5.49 -1.62 12.77
C ASP A 21 -6.58 -1.55 11.71
N GLY A 22 -7.39 -0.49 11.78
CA GLY A 22 -8.60 -0.30 10.99
C GLY A 22 -8.47 0.78 9.92
N LEU A 23 -7.26 1.21 9.54
CA LEU A 23 -7.04 2.17 8.44
C LEU A 23 -7.34 1.54 7.08
N ASP A 24 -8.63 1.33 6.79
CA ASP A 24 -9.13 0.74 5.55
C ASP A 24 -10.04 1.68 4.73
N ALA A 25 -9.98 1.53 3.42
CA ALA A 25 -10.83 2.20 2.44
C ALA A 25 -11.05 1.28 1.24
N ALA A 26 -11.83 1.71 0.24
CA ALA A 26 -11.93 0.91 -0.98
C ALA A 26 -10.53 0.71 -1.61
N LYS A 27 -10.30 -0.50 -2.14
CA LYS A 27 -9.03 -0.86 -2.79
C LYS A 27 -8.85 -0.20 -4.15
N PHE A 28 -7.66 -0.41 -4.73
CA PHE A 28 -7.24 0.15 -6.03
C PHE A 28 -6.88 1.64 -6.01
N PHE A 29 -6.35 2.16 -4.90
CA PHE A 29 -5.58 3.41 -4.98
C PHE A 29 -4.52 3.26 -6.09
N PRO A 30 -4.37 4.22 -7.03
CA PRO A 30 -4.82 5.61 -6.98
C PRO A 30 -6.12 5.93 -7.73
N ALA A 31 -6.99 4.95 -8.01
CA ALA A 31 -8.31 5.26 -8.54
C ALA A 31 -9.09 6.23 -7.63
N VAL A 32 -9.97 7.04 -8.22
CA VAL A 32 -10.82 8.00 -7.49
C VAL A 32 -12.28 7.55 -7.41
N ILE A 33 -12.61 6.44 -8.05
CA ILE A 33 -13.93 5.83 -8.07
C ILE A 33 -13.87 4.44 -7.43
N GLY A 34 -14.96 4.06 -6.76
CA GLY A 34 -15.20 2.66 -6.36
C GLY A 34 -15.80 1.83 -7.50
N GLY A 35 -16.15 0.59 -7.19
CA GLY A 35 -16.83 -0.32 -8.13
C GLY A 35 -15.95 -0.86 -9.23
N LEU A 36 -14.63 -0.76 -9.07
CA LEU A 36 -13.67 -1.32 -10.01
C LEU A 36 -13.48 -2.81 -9.72
N THR A 37 -13.16 -3.56 -10.75
CA THR A 37 -12.76 -4.97 -10.66
C THR A 37 -11.26 -5.07 -10.88
N ASP A 38 -10.64 -6.00 -10.17
CA ASP A 38 -9.24 -6.34 -10.36
C ASP A 38 -9.01 -6.90 -11.78
N GLN A 39 -8.11 -6.27 -12.55
CA GLN A 39 -7.87 -6.69 -13.94
C GLN A 39 -7.00 -7.94 -14.04
N PHE A 40 -6.14 -8.17 -13.05
CA PHE A 40 -5.32 -9.37 -12.98
C PHE A 40 -6.14 -10.56 -12.50
N ARG A 41 -7.09 -10.32 -11.59
CA ARG A 41 -7.89 -11.35 -10.92
C ARG A 41 -9.36 -10.94 -10.84
N PRO A 42 -10.10 -10.97 -11.96
CA PRO A 42 -11.49 -10.50 -12.02
C PRO A 42 -12.45 -11.23 -11.10
N GLU A 43 -12.05 -12.38 -10.56
CA GLU A 43 -12.78 -13.16 -9.55
C GLU A 43 -12.80 -12.51 -8.16
N ASP A 44 -11.91 -11.56 -7.88
CA ASP A 44 -11.89 -10.84 -6.60
C ASP A 44 -13.12 -9.93 -6.44
N VAL A 45 -13.53 -9.70 -5.20
CA VAL A 45 -14.65 -8.80 -4.89
C VAL A 45 -14.32 -7.37 -5.39
N PRO A 46 -15.21 -6.68 -6.12
CA PRO A 46 -14.97 -5.31 -6.60
C PRO A 46 -14.78 -4.29 -5.47
N SER A 47 -14.14 -3.14 -5.75
CA SER A 47 -13.88 -2.07 -4.75
C SER A 47 -15.10 -1.29 -4.24
N ALA A 48 -16.32 -1.78 -4.50
CA ALA A 48 -17.55 -1.23 -3.92
C ALA A 48 -18.56 -2.35 -3.66
N ASP A 49 -18.22 -3.25 -2.74
CA ASP A 49 -19.23 -4.06 -2.05
C ASP A 49 -20.24 -3.17 -1.29
N ASP A 50 -19.84 -1.95 -0.92
CA ASP A 50 -20.69 -0.87 -0.37
C ASP A 50 -20.84 0.33 -1.33
N PRO A 51 -22.05 0.69 -1.79
CA PRO A 51 -22.28 1.82 -2.69
C PRO A 51 -21.75 3.15 -2.16
N GLY A 52 -20.86 3.80 -2.93
CA GLY A 52 -20.33 5.12 -2.61
C GLY A 52 -19.00 5.10 -1.84
N ARG A 53 -18.48 3.92 -1.47
CA ARG A 53 -17.12 3.81 -0.94
C ARG A 53 -16.11 3.99 -2.07
N THR A 54 -15.11 4.85 -1.86
CA THR A 54 -14.03 5.13 -2.82
C THR A 54 -12.67 4.91 -2.16
N PRO A 55 -11.59 4.78 -2.94
CA PRO A 55 -10.25 4.88 -2.38
C PRO A 55 -10.06 6.23 -1.69
N PRO A 56 -9.08 6.36 -0.78
CA PRO A 56 -8.85 7.60 -0.04
C PRO A 56 -8.71 8.80 -0.96
N ARG A 57 -9.42 9.88 -0.64
CA ARG A 57 -9.29 11.16 -1.34
C ARG A 57 -7.94 11.81 -1.04
N ASP A 58 -7.52 12.70 -1.92
CA ASP A 58 -6.34 13.53 -1.67
C ASP A 58 -6.50 14.34 -0.38
N GLY A 59 -5.40 14.45 0.38
CA GLY A 59 -5.38 15.04 1.72
C GLY A 59 -6.00 14.18 2.82
N ALA A 60 -6.43 12.95 2.51
CA ALA A 60 -6.91 11.98 3.48
C ALA A 60 -6.34 10.56 3.25
N VAL A 61 -5.19 10.48 2.57
CA VAL A 61 -4.56 9.21 2.18
C VAL A 61 -4.08 8.44 3.41
N ALA A 62 -3.46 9.11 4.37
CA ALA A 62 -2.87 8.46 5.54
C ALA A 62 -3.93 8.05 6.58
N SER A 63 -4.99 8.87 6.75
CA SER A 63 -6.11 8.55 7.64
C SER A 63 -7.16 7.63 7.03
N THR A 64 -7.10 7.37 5.72
CA THR A 64 -8.17 6.75 4.93
C THR A 64 -9.52 7.49 4.99
N GLY A 65 -9.50 8.78 5.36
CA GLY A 65 -10.70 9.61 5.54
C GLY A 65 -11.38 9.47 6.90
N GLN A 66 -10.81 8.71 7.83
CA GLN A 66 -11.43 8.43 9.12
C GLN A 66 -11.31 9.61 10.08
N PRO A 67 -12.41 10.06 10.72
CA PRO A 67 -12.39 11.23 11.60
C PRO A 67 -11.43 11.11 12.79
N ASN A 68 -11.30 9.92 13.36
CA ASN A 68 -10.42 9.60 14.50
C ASN A 68 -8.94 9.41 14.11
N ALA A 69 -8.61 9.45 12.81
CA ALA A 69 -7.24 9.31 12.31
C ALA A 69 -6.75 10.55 11.54
N ARG A 70 -7.51 11.65 11.52
CA ARG A 70 -7.17 12.89 10.77
C ARG A 70 -5.79 13.46 11.09
N ILE A 71 -5.29 13.20 12.30
CA ILE A 71 -3.94 13.60 12.71
C ILE A 71 -2.87 13.11 11.73
N LEU A 72 -3.08 11.96 11.08
CA LEU A 72 -2.16 11.34 10.13
C LEU A 72 -2.03 12.11 8.81
N ASP A 73 -3.02 12.95 8.50
CA ASP A 73 -3.05 13.76 7.27
C ASP A 73 -2.36 15.12 7.45
N GLU A 74 -1.99 15.48 8.68
CA GLU A 74 -1.30 16.75 8.92
C GLU A 74 0.08 16.74 8.23
N PRO A 75 0.38 17.76 7.41
CA PRO A 75 1.67 17.85 6.74
C PRO A 75 2.76 18.26 7.74
N GLY A 76 3.99 18.29 7.25
CA GLY A 76 5.12 18.86 7.98
C GLY A 76 6.31 17.93 8.00
N ALA A 77 7.42 18.42 7.46
CA ALA A 77 8.70 17.75 7.46
C ALA A 77 9.11 17.31 8.89
N VAL A 78 9.04 18.20 9.88
CA VAL A 78 9.59 17.96 11.23
C VAL A 78 8.63 17.13 12.11
N ARG A 79 7.39 16.93 11.68
CA ARG A 79 6.34 16.33 12.51
C ARG A 79 6.54 14.83 12.72
N TRP A 80 6.88 14.13 11.66
CA TRP A 80 6.83 12.68 11.62
C TRP A 80 8.20 12.09 11.93
N GLN A 81 8.23 11.04 12.76
CA GLN A 81 9.45 10.26 12.98
C GLN A 81 9.90 9.67 11.65
N ARG A 82 11.14 9.96 11.25
CA ARG A 82 11.72 9.46 10.00
C ARG A 82 12.73 8.37 10.26
N TYR A 83 12.92 7.50 9.28
CA TYR A 83 13.91 6.44 9.30
C TYR A 83 14.94 6.68 8.21
N ALA A 84 16.22 6.76 8.60
CA ALA A 84 17.33 6.91 7.68
C ALA A 84 17.46 5.66 6.79
N VAL A 85 17.58 5.87 5.49
CA VAL A 85 17.73 4.83 4.46
C VAL A 85 18.69 5.32 3.38
N GLY A 86 19.43 4.40 2.74
CA GLY A 86 20.20 4.75 1.55
C GLY A 86 19.33 4.80 0.30
N SER A 87 19.65 5.72 -0.61
CA SER A 87 19.03 5.78 -1.93
C SER A 87 19.33 4.52 -2.76
N GLY A 88 18.29 3.79 -3.17
CA GLY A 88 18.43 2.55 -3.93
C GLY A 88 18.62 1.30 -3.05
N ASP A 89 18.65 1.44 -1.73
CA ASP A 89 18.80 0.31 -0.80
C ASP A 89 17.56 -0.57 -0.76
N MET A 90 17.75 -1.79 -0.28
CA MET A 90 16.65 -2.68 0.07
C MET A 90 16.12 -2.30 1.45
N ILE A 91 14.81 -2.06 1.55
CA ILE A 91 14.11 -1.87 2.82
C ILE A 91 13.28 -3.11 3.15
N THR A 92 13.32 -3.54 4.40
CA THR A 92 12.41 -4.57 4.91
C THR A 92 11.15 -3.91 5.46
N VAL A 93 10.01 -4.19 4.83
CA VAL A 93 8.68 -3.79 5.34
C VAL A 93 7.99 -4.97 6.00
N ARG A 94 7.59 -4.83 7.27
CA ARG A 94 6.82 -5.83 8.03
C ARG A 94 5.37 -5.38 8.20
N TRP A 95 4.44 -6.21 7.74
CA TRP A 95 3.02 -6.07 8.01
C TRP A 95 2.62 -6.95 9.19
N SER A 96 1.82 -6.40 10.11
CA SER A 96 1.24 -7.13 11.23
C SER A 96 -0.29 -7.19 11.13
N ALA A 97 -0.86 -8.33 11.51
CA ALA A 97 -2.29 -8.59 11.40
C ALA A 97 -2.83 -9.42 12.58
N ASP A 98 -3.83 -8.88 13.28
CA ASP A 98 -4.50 -9.57 14.39
C ASP A 98 -5.52 -10.63 13.93
N ALA A 99 -5.86 -10.63 12.65
CA ALA A 99 -6.78 -11.61 12.06
C ALA A 99 -6.34 -11.96 10.63
N PRO A 100 -6.46 -13.24 10.22
CA PRO A 100 -6.11 -13.66 8.87
C PRO A 100 -7.06 -13.04 7.85
N ARG A 101 -6.51 -12.61 6.71
CA ARG A 101 -7.25 -12.05 5.57
C ARG A 101 -6.71 -12.63 4.29
N LYS A 102 -7.59 -12.87 3.31
CA LYS A 102 -7.17 -13.30 1.98
C LYS A 102 -6.67 -12.08 1.20
N VAL A 103 -5.37 -11.90 1.17
CA VAL A 103 -4.71 -10.76 0.52
C VAL A 103 -4.41 -11.10 -0.93
N ARG A 104 -4.76 -10.18 -1.82
CA ARG A 104 -4.40 -10.23 -3.23
C ARG A 104 -2.99 -9.72 -3.44
N ARG A 105 -2.71 -8.50 -2.97
CA ARG A 105 -1.43 -7.83 -3.21
C ARG A 105 -1.07 -6.83 -2.13
N PHE A 106 0.22 -6.59 -2.00
CA PHE A 106 0.79 -5.44 -1.32
C PHE A 106 1.42 -4.52 -2.37
N ASN A 107 1.08 -3.23 -2.32
CA ASN A 107 1.64 -2.23 -3.22
C ASN A 107 2.40 -1.18 -2.42
N PHE A 108 3.47 -0.67 -3.03
CA PHE A 108 4.34 0.33 -2.43
C PHE A 108 4.51 1.50 -3.38
N PHE A 109 4.15 2.69 -2.90
CA PHE A 109 4.30 3.97 -3.60
C PHE A 109 5.26 4.83 -2.81
N CYS A 110 6.10 5.60 -3.50
CA CYS A 110 6.97 6.58 -2.89
C CYS A 110 6.62 7.96 -3.41
N THR A 111 6.67 8.96 -2.55
CA THR A 111 6.54 10.37 -2.97
C THR A 111 7.54 10.72 -4.08
N HIS A 112 7.12 11.60 -4.98
CA HIS A 112 7.92 12.09 -6.10
C HIS A 112 9.14 12.90 -5.59
N PRO A 113 10.27 12.98 -6.32
CA PRO A 113 11.39 13.85 -5.94
C PRO A 113 10.98 15.30 -5.64
N ASP A 114 10.16 15.90 -6.51
CA ASP A 114 9.62 17.27 -6.30
C ASP A 114 8.33 17.33 -5.45
N TRP A 115 8.09 16.37 -4.55
CA TRP A 115 6.96 16.46 -3.63
C TRP A 115 7.16 17.59 -2.61
N ASP A 116 6.06 18.15 -2.10
CA ASP A 116 6.06 19.18 -1.06
C ASP A 116 5.64 18.57 0.28
N PRO A 117 6.57 18.38 1.24
CA PRO A 117 6.27 17.79 2.54
C PRO A 117 5.41 18.68 3.44
N GLU A 118 5.23 19.95 3.09
CA GLU A 118 4.35 20.89 3.78
C GLU A 118 2.90 20.84 3.24
N GLN A 119 2.63 19.95 2.29
CA GLN A 119 1.29 19.67 1.79
C GLN A 119 0.82 18.25 2.20
N PRO A 120 -0.48 18.06 2.44
CA PRO A 120 -1.03 16.73 2.68
C PRO A 120 -0.75 15.75 1.55
N LEU A 121 -0.57 14.47 1.88
CA LEU A 121 -0.39 13.41 0.89
C LEU A 121 -1.57 13.36 -0.08
N SER A 122 -1.25 13.27 -1.37
CA SER A 122 -2.19 13.20 -2.48
C SER A 122 -1.60 12.38 -3.60
N ARG A 123 -2.41 12.04 -4.60
CA ARG A 123 -1.95 11.41 -5.85
C ARG A 123 -0.86 12.24 -6.54
N LEU A 124 -0.93 13.58 -6.48
CA LEU A 124 0.08 14.46 -7.03
C LEU A 124 1.43 14.37 -6.30
N GLN A 125 1.40 14.22 -4.97
CA GLN A 125 2.60 14.01 -4.14
C GLN A 125 3.20 12.61 -4.37
N LEU A 126 2.35 11.61 -4.63
CA LEU A 126 2.70 10.21 -4.92
C LEU A 126 2.83 9.92 -6.42
N ARG A 127 2.99 10.95 -7.24
CA ARG A 127 3.15 10.75 -8.67
C ARG A 127 4.45 9.97 -8.95
N THR A 128 4.41 9.03 -9.87
CA THR A 128 5.56 8.19 -10.20
C THR A 128 6.58 8.99 -11.00
N HIS A 129 7.84 8.95 -10.60
CA HIS A 129 8.91 9.56 -11.38
C HIS A 129 9.27 8.63 -12.56
N PRO A 130 9.55 9.13 -13.78
CA PRO A 130 9.84 8.29 -14.94
C PRO A 130 11.03 7.32 -14.77
N ALA A 131 11.98 7.66 -13.89
CA ALA A 131 13.13 6.80 -13.58
C ALA A 131 12.83 5.73 -12.51
N ASP A 132 11.65 5.74 -11.89
CA ASP A 132 11.25 4.72 -10.93
C ASP A 132 10.94 3.42 -11.67
N GLU A 133 11.84 2.43 -11.55
CA GLU A 133 11.60 1.10 -12.07
C GLU A 133 10.37 0.47 -11.40
N PHE A 134 9.56 -0.24 -12.18
CA PHE A 134 8.50 -1.08 -11.65
C PHE A 134 9.05 -2.49 -11.42
N THR A 135 9.00 -2.95 -10.18
CA THR A 135 9.34 -4.32 -9.81
C THR A 135 8.11 -5.05 -9.29
N CYS A 136 8.00 -6.35 -9.59
CA CYS A 136 6.89 -7.16 -9.11
C CYS A 136 7.35 -8.58 -8.82
N THR A 137 7.02 -9.06 -7.63
CA THR A 137 7.21 -10.44 -7.22
C THR A 137 5.86 -11.14 -7.25
N VAL A 138 5.80 -12.31 -7.88
CA VAL A 138 4.60 -13.14 -7.93
C VAL A 138 4.83 -14.45 -7.22
N TYR A 139 4.03 -14.69 -6.19
CA TYR A 139 4.04 -15.96 -5.47
C TYR A 139 3.11 -16.97 -6.16
N GLY A 140 3.61 -18.18 -6.38
CA GLY A 140 2.85 -19.26 -7.05
C GLY A 140 2.63 -19.07 -8.55
N GLY A 141 3.39 -18.19 -9.21
CA GLY A 141 3.24 -17.93 -10.65
C GLY A 141 4.39 -17.12 -11.25
N THR A 142 4.17 -16.54 -12.43
CA THR A 142 5.14 -15.70 -13.13
C THR A 142 4.84 -14.21 -12.98
N ALA A 143 5.88 -13.40 -12.82
CA ALA A 143 5.78 -11.96 -12.68
C ALA A 143 5.05 -11.30 -13.88
N PRO A 144 4.06 -10.42 -13.67
CA PRO A 144 3.53 -9.60 -14.74
C PRO A 144 4.64 -8.68 -15.25
N GLN A 145 4.75 -8.57 -16.58
CA GLN A 145 5.80 -7.76 -17.21
C GLN A 145 5.50 -6.26 -17.22
N SER A 146 4.35 -5.83 -16.67
CA SER A 146 3.91 -4.45 -16.69
C SER A 146 2.91 -4.15 -15.56
N PRO A 147 2.96 -2.96 -14.95
CA PRO A 147 1.98 -2.53 -13.95
C PRO A 147 0.55 -2.44 -14.52
N ALA A 148 0.39 -2.26 -15.84
CA ALA A 148 -0.92 -2.22 -16.50
C ALA A 148 -1.67 -3.57 -16.38
N ILE A 149 -0.96 -4.70 -16.32
CA ILE A 149 -1.57 -6.03 -16.10
C ILE A 149 -2.25 -6.10 -14.72
N LEU A 150 -1.73 -5.35 -13.75
CA LEU A 150 -2.30 -5.24 -12.41
C LEU A 150 -3.37 -4.15 -12.28
N GLY A 151 -3.74 -3.49 -13.40
CA GLY A 151 -4.73 -2.42 -13.43
C GLY A 151 -4.17 -1.00 -13.22
N TYR A 152 -2.85 -0.84 -13.10
CA TYR A 152 -2.20 0.47 -13.00
C TYR A 152 -1.88 1.04 -14.38
N HIS A 153 -2.90 1.62 -15.02
CA HIS A 153 -2.80 2.20 -16.37
C HIS A 153 -2.27 3.62 -16.40
N ASP A 154 -2.44 4.37 -15.31
CA ASP A 154 -1.96 5.74 -15.22
C ASP A 154 -0.45 5.73 -14.87
N PRO A 155 0.44 6.07 -15.81
CA PRO A 155 1.87 6.14 -15.50
C PRO A 155 2.18 7.29 -14.53
N ALA A 156 1.29 8.26 -14.35
CA ALA A 156 1.50 9.39 -13.46
C ALA A 156 1.38 8.99 -11.99
N CYS A 157 0.62 7.96 -11.62
CA CYS A 157 0.58 7.47 -10.25
C CYS A 157 0.36 5.95 -10.25
N ARG A 158 1.43 5.22 -9.93
CA ARG A 158 1.45 3.76 -9.81
C ARG A 158 2.42 3.35 -8.70
N PRO A 159 2.31 2.13 -8.17
CA PRO A 159 3.34 1.61 -7.29
C PRO A 159 4.66 1.46 -8.05
N PHE A 160 5.78 1.57 -7.33
CA PHE A 160 7.09 1.19 -7.83
C PHE A 160 7.39 -0.28 -7.55
N HIS A 161 6.78 -0.86 -6.51
CA HIS A 161 6.89 -2.28 -6.18
C HIS A 161 5.54 -2.90 -5.84
N THR A 162 5.30 -4.13 -6.28
CA THR A 162 4.13 -4.93 -5.92
C THR A 162 4.49 -6.38 -5.59
N GLU A 163 4.00 -6.87 -4.46
CA GLU A 163 4.02 -8.27 -4.04
C GLU A 163 2.62 -8.85 -4.27
N VAL A 164 2.45 -9.85 -5.14
CA VAL A 164 1.11 -10.35 -5.51
C VAL A 164 1.07 -11.88 -5.57
N THR A 165 -0.02 -12.46 -5.13
CA THR A 165 -0.26 -13.90 -5.29
C THR A 165 -0.90 -14.22 -6.64
N ALA A 166 -0.41 -15.28 -7.28
CA ALA A 166 -1.00 -15.83 -8.50
C ALA A 166 -2.28 -16.64 -8.22
N CYS A 167 -2.60 -16.98 -6.97
CA CYS A 167 -3.80 -17.74 -6.61
C CYS A 167 -5.03 -17.16 -7.32
N ARG A 168 -5.79 -17.99 -8.03
CA ARG A 168 -6.80 -17.47 -8.95
C ARG A 168 -7.99 -16.85 -8.21
N ALA A 169 -8.65 -17.62 -7.35
CA ALA A 169 -9.87 -17.19 -6.69
C ALA A 169 -9.73 -17.30 -5.18
N TYR A 170 -10.33 -16.36 -4.44
CA TYR A 170 -10.25 -16.35 -2.98
C TYR A 170 -10.97 -17.53 -2.32
N TRP A 171 -11.90 -18.21 -3.02
CA TRP A 171 -12.58 -19.41 -2.51
C TRP A 171 -11.88 -20.72 -2.90
N ASP A 172 -10.77 -20.65 -3.64
CA ASP A 172 -9.98 -21.84 -3.98
C ASP A 172 -9.33 -22.43 -2.71
N PRO A 173 -9.24 -23.77 -2.55
CA PRO A 173 -8.49 -24.37 -1.45
C PRO A 173 -7.05 -23.85 -1.30
N GLU A 174 -6.40 -23.52 -2.42
CA GLU A 174 -5.05 -22.95 -2.45
C GLU A 174 -4.99 -21.56 -1.78
N ALA A 175 -6.09 -20.82 -1.73
CA ALA A 175 -6.14 -19.50 -1.08
C ALA A 175 -5.89 -19.57 0.43
N ALA A 176 -6.10 -20.73 1.06
CA ALA A 176 -5.81 -20.96 2.48
C ALA A 176 -4.32 -21.20 2.78
N LYS A 177 -3.48 -21.30 1.76
CA LYS A 177 -2.02 -21.45 1.94
C LYS A 177 -1.36 -20.11 2.30
N PRO A 178 -0.15 -20.15 2.89
CA PRO A 178 0.65 -18.96 3.12
C PRO A 178 0.83 -18.12 1.84
N PHE A 179 0.87 -16.79 1.98
CA PHE A 179 1.05 -15.87 0.86
C PHE A 179 2.35 -16.15 0.09
N GLN A 180 3.45 -16.38 0.80
CA GLN A 180 4.75 -16.70 0.19
C GLN A 180 4.77 -18.04 -0.56
N ASP A 181 3.86 -18.96 -0.23
CA ASP A 181 3.70 -20.25 -0.91
C ASP A 181 2.76 -20.15 -2.12
N GLY A 182 2.34 -18.93 -2.50
CA GLY A 182 1.39 -18.67 -3.57
C GLY A 182 -0.08 -18.79 -3.16
N GLY A 183 -0.38 -18.91 -1.85
CA GLY A 183 -1.72 -18.77 -1.31
C GLY A 183 -2.11 -17.31 -1.11
N MET A 184 -3.13 -17.05 -0.28
CA MET A 184 -3.61 -15.69 0.00
C MET A 184 -3.52 -15.29 1.46
N LEU A 185 -3.07 -16.16 2.38
CA LEU A 185 -3.00 -15.85 3.81
C LEU A 185 -1.59 -15.41 4.18
N PRO A 186 -1.32 -14.12 4.39
CA PRO A 186 -0.02 -13.69 4.91
C PRO A 186 0.19 -14.22 6.32
N ALA A 187 1.45 -14.38 6.70
CA ALA A 187 1.82 -14.62 8.10
C ALA A 187 1.38 -13.44 8.98
N THR A 188 1.24 -13.70 10.29
CA THR A 188 0.95 -12.63 11.27
C THR A 188 1.94 -11.48 11.17
N ASP A 189 3.21 -11.77 10.91
CA ASP A 189 4.29 -10.80 10.71
C ASP A 189 4.94 -10.98 9.32
N GLU A 190 4.13 -10.82 8.27
CA GLU A 190 4.54 -10.91 6.88
C GLU A 190 5.62 -9.86 6.55
N GLN A 191 6.67 -10.25 5.83
CA GLN A 191 7.83 -9.40 5.55
C GLN A 191 8.19 -9.41 4.07
N PHE A 192 8.45 -8.22 3.55
CA PHE A 192 8.91 -8.01 2.18
C PHE A 192 10.20 -7.21 2.18
N SER A 193 11.14 -7.59 1.33
CA SER A 193 12.35 -6.83 1.07
C SER A 193 12.21 -6.22 -0.31
N LEU A 194 12.08 -4.89 -0.39
CA LEU A 194 11.81 -4.18 -1.64
C LEU A 194 12.86 -3.12 -1.94
N PRO A 195 13.22 -2.92 -3.23
CA PRO A 195 14.20 -1.92 -3.64
C PRO A 195 13.59 -0.53 -3.56
N LEU A 196 14.13 0.35 -2.72
CA LEU A 196 13.69 1.74 -2.67
C LEU A 196 14.07 2.47 -3.96
N PRO A 197 13.22 3.37 -4.47
CA PRO A 197 13.60 4.21 -5.59
C PRO A 197 14.69 5.21 -5.16
N HIS A 198 15.41 5.76 -6.14
CA HIS A 198 16.43 6.78 -5.89
C HIS A 198 15.78 8.10 -5.46
N ARG A 199 16.15 8.59 -4.28
CA ARG A 199 15.57 9.77 -3.61
C ARG A 199 16.61 10.46 -2.76
N THR A 200 16.30 11.66 -2.25
CA THR A 200 17.16 12.40 -1.32
C THR A 200 16.29 13.17 -0.33
N GLY A 201 16.65 13.15 0.95
CA GLY A 201 15.92 13.82 2.01
C GLY A 201 14.59 13.14 2.35
N TYR A 202 13.65 13.94 2.87
CA TYR A 202 12.39 13.42 3.40
C TYR A 202 11.45 12.93 2.30
N HIS A 203 10.97 11.70 2.43
CA HIS A 203 9.95 11.11 1.57
C HIS A 203 8.97 10.25 2.37
N ALA A 204 7.74 10.13 1.88
CA ALA A 204 6.76 9.19 2.41
C ALA A 204 6.69 7.93 1.51
N LEU A 205 6.66 6.77 2.15
CA LEU A 205 6.37 5.47 1.54
C LEU A 205 4.95 5.04 1.92
N LEU A 206 4.03 5.07 0.95
CA LEU A 206 2.69 4.54 1.13
C LEU A 206 2.68 3.04 0.82
N CYS A 207 2.23 2.26 1.80
CA CYS A 207 2.07 0.82 1.71
C CYS A 207 0.56 0.51 1.72
N THR A 208 0.08 -0.25 0.73
CA THR A 208 -1.33 -0.68 0.68
C THR A 208 -1.42 -2.20 0.64
N CYS A 209 -2.38 -2.79 1.35
CA CYS A 209 -2.67 -4.22 1.33
C CYS A 209 -4.10 -4.44 0.83
N GLU A 210 -4.26 -4.98 -0.37
CA GLU A 210 -5.57 -5.19 -1.00
C GLU A 210 -6.12 -6.57 -0.69
N VAL A 211 -7.35 -6.62 -0.17
CA VAL A 211 -8.01 -7.85 0.25
C VAL A 211 -8.84 -8.41 -0.91
N ALA A 212 -8.66 -9.69 -1.22
CA ALA A 212 -9.26 -10.36 -2.38
C ALA A 212 -10.77 -10.58 -2.20
N ASP A 213 -11.20 -10.94 -1.00
CA ASP A 213 -12.58 -11.32 -0.66
C ASP A 213 -13.42 -10.16 -0.07
N THR A 214 -12.93 -8.92 -0.16
CA THR A 214 -13.68 -7.69 0.19
C THR A 214 -13.39 -6.58 -0.80
N GLY A 215 -14.17 -5.50 -0.77
CA GLY A 215 -13.90 -4.29 -1.55
C GLY A 215 -12.75 -3.43 -1.00
N LEU A 216 -12.00 -3.88 0.01
CA LEU A 216 -11.16 -3.03 0.85
C LEU A 216 -9.66 -3.24 0.66
N ALA A 217 -8.92 -2.19 1.00
CA ALA A 217 -7.49 -2.23 1.23
C ALA A 217 -7.15 -1.55 2.56
N PHE A 218 -6.09 -2.03 3.22
CA PHE A 218 -5.48 -1.37 4.37
C PHE A 218 -4.34 -0.46 3.91
N TYR A 219 -4.16 0.67 4.61
CA TYR A 219 -3.18 1.69 4.26
C TYR A 219 -2.23 1.93 5.44
N SER A 220 -0.95 2.12 5.16
CA SER A 220 0.07 2.53 6.12
C SER A 220 1.09 3.44 5.45
N VAL A 221 1.56 4.46 6.16
CA VAL A 221 2.58 5.39 5.65
C VAL A 221 3.83 5.24 6.51
N ILE A 222 4.99 5.10 5.89
CA ILE A 222 6.30 5.16 6.56
C ILE A 222 6.98 6.44 6.12
N ASP A 223 7.57 7.15 7.06
CA ASP A 223 8.31 8.39 6.82
C ASP A 223 9.81 8.07 6.76
N LEU A 224 10.45 8.36 5.63
CA LEU A 224 11.84 7.98 5.35
C LEU A 224 12.70 9.24 5.15
N ASP A 225 13.97 9.16 5.53
CA ASP A 225 14.98 10.18 5.23
C ASP A 225 16.08 9.53 4.40
N PHE A 226 16.19 9.91 3.14
CA PHE A 226 17.15 9.34 2.19
C PHE A 226 18.48 10.08 2.27
N GLU A 227 19.55 9.35 2.59
CA GLU A 227 20.94 9.84 2.56
C GLU A 227 21.48 10.03 1.14
#